data_AF-T0ZCE7-F1
#
_entry.id   AF-T0ZCE7-F1
#
_cell.length_a   1.000
_cell.length_b   1.000
_cell.length_c   1.000
_cell.angle_alpha   90.00
_cell.angle_beta   90.00
_cell.angle_gamma   90.00
#
_symmetry.space_group_name_H-M   'P 1'
#
loop_
_entity.id
_entity.type
_entity.pdbx_description
1 polymer ?
#
loop_
_entity_poly.entity_id
_entity_poly.type
_entity_poly.pdbx_seq_one_letter_code
_entity_poly.pdbx_strand_id
1 'polypeptide(L)'
;MGETMDELKATLRDLASVGVSIVTIGQYLRPTRKHLPVSKWYTPKEFAELKSYGEALGIRHVESSPNTRSSYHAKEAGLGIKV
;
A
#
# COMPACT_ATOMS: atom_id res chain seq x y z
N MET A 1 1.60 5.81 -10.58
CA MET A 1 1.40 7.26 -10.83
C MET A 1 2.73 7.99 -11.11
N GLY A 2 3.86 7.28 -11.15
CA GLY A 2 5.18 7.84 -11.49
C GLY A 2 6.16 7.78 -10.33
N GLU A 3 5.70 7.33 -9.16
CA GLU A 3 6.50 7.14 -7.96
C GLU A 3 7.63 6.11 -8.13
N THR A 4 8.70 6.34 -7.39
CA THR A 4 9.85 5.43 -7.22
C THR A 4 9.70 4.55 -5.98
N MET A 5 10.50 3.48 -5.90
CA MET A 5 10.51 2.61 -4.72
C MET A 5 10.96 3.37 -3.45
N ASP A 6 11.86 4.33 -3.59
CA ASP A 6 12.35 5.12 -2.46
C ASP A 6 11.29 6.08 -1.92
N GLU A 7 10.50 6.72 -2.79
CA GLU A 7 9.35 7.55 -2.40
C GLU A 7 8.25 6.72 -1.73
N LEU A 8 8.00 5.50 -2.22
CA LEU A 8 7.05 4.58 -1.58
C LEU A 8 7.51 4.21 -0.17
N LYS A 9 8.79 3.87 0.00
CA LYS A 9 9.36 3.56 1.33
C LYS A 9 9.38 4.79 2.23
N ALA A 10 9.70 5.97 1.71
CA ALA A 10 9.61 7.22 2.47
C ALA A 10 8.18 7.47 2.96
N THR A 11 7.19 7.32 2.09
CA THR A 11 5.78 7.46 2.46
C THR A 11 5.38 6.48 3.57
N LEU A 12 5.83 5.22 3.51
CA LEU A 12 5.57 4.25 4.58
C LEU A 12 6.20 4.65 5.92
N ARG A 13 7.40 5.26 5.92
CA ARG A 13 8.02 5.82 7.14
C ARG A 13 7.20 6.96 7.70
N ASP A 14 6.73 7.87 6.84
CA ASP A 14 5.94 9.02 7.26
C ASP A 14 4.61 8.56 7.89
N LEU A 15 3.93 7.60 7.26
CA LEU A 15 2.70 7.00 7.78
C LEU A 15 2.93 6.32 9.14
N ALA A 16 4.01 5.56 9.28
CA ALA A 16 4.38 4.94 10.55
C ALA A 16 4.67 5.98 11.63
N SER A 17 5.35 7.09 11.28
CA SER A 17 5.73 8.15 12.23
C SER A 17 4.53 8.87 12.87
N VAL A 18 3.39 8.91 12.17
CA VAL A 18 2.14 9.51 12.68
C VAL A 18 1.18 8.47 13.27
N GLY A 19 1.61 7.22 13.45
CA GLY A 19 0.83 6.17 14.10
C GLY A 19 -0.23 5.49 13.22
N VAL A 20 -0.10 5.56 11.89
CA VAL A 20 -1.00 4.84 10.98
C VAL A 20 -0.89 3.34 11.24
N SER A 21 -2.05 2.72 11.46
CA SER A 21 -2.13 1.33 11.88
C SER A 21 -2.48 0.36 10.76
N ILE A 22 -3.11 0.85 9.70
CA ILE A 22 -3.54 0.07 8.53
C ILE A 22 -3.08 0.82 7.28
N VAL A 23 -2.40 0.13 6.38
CA VAL A 23 -2.06 0.65 5.05
C VAL A 23 -2.48 -0.36 3.99
N THR A 24 -3.07 0.15 2.91
CA THR A 24 -3.41 -0.65 1.71
C THR A 24 -2.62 -0.14 0.52
N ILE A 25 -1.92 -1.02 -0.19
CA ILE A 25 -1.11 -0.71 -1.37
C ILE A 25 -1.65 -1.50 -2.57
N GLY A 26 -2.09 -0.80 -3.61
CA GLY A 26 -2.73 -1.39 -4.78
C GLY A 26 -2.18 -0.85 -6.09
N GLN A 27 -2.29 -1.64 -7.17
CA GLN A 27 -1.92 -1.16 -8.50
C GLN A 27 -2.90 -0.09 -8.98
N TYR A 28 -2.37 1.04 -9.45
CA TYR A 28 -3.16 2.01 -10.19
C TYR A 28 -3.62 1.39 -11.52
N LEU A 29 -4.94 1.21 -11.64
CA LEU A 29 -5.59 0.80 -12.88
C LEU A 29 -6.28 2.03 -13.48
N ARG A 30 -5.75 2.45 -14.63
CA ARG A 30 -6.29 3.60 -15.37
C ARG A 30 -7.72 3.30 -15.84
N PRO A 31 -8.75 4.07 -15.41
CA PRO A 31 -10.13 3.78 -15.78
C PRO A 31 -10.43 4.03 -17.26
N THR A 32 -9.91 5.13 -17.81
CA THR A 32 -10.12 5.50 -19.22
C THR A 32 -8.88 6.19 -19.79
N ARG A 33 -8.82 6.33 -21.13
CA ARG A 33 -7.74 7.04 -21.84
C ARG A 33 -7.62 8.53 -21.50
N LYS A 34 -8.57 9.13 -20.79
CA LYS A 34 -8.48 10.52 -20.32
C LYS A 34 -7.74 10.67 -18.98
N HIS A 35 -7.63 9.59 -18.21
CA HIS A 35 -6.94 9.59 -16.92
C HIS A 35 -5.43 9.44 -17.11
N LEU A 36 -4.66 9.67 -16.03
CA LEU A 36 -3.21 9.51 -16.05
C LEU A 36 -2.81 8.12 -16.61
N PRO A 37 -1.80 8.04 -17.49
CA PRO A 37 -1.29 6.77 -17.97
C PRO A 37 -0.66 5.97 -16.82
N VAL A 38 -0.65 4.64 -16.96
CA VAL A 38 0.07 3.78 -16.03
C VAL A 38 1.57 3.94 -16.31
N SER A 39 2.31 4.47 -15.35
CA SER A 39 3.76 4.66 -15.47
C SER A 39 4.54 3.37 -15.26
N LYS A 40 4.03 2.47 -14.40
CA LYS A 40 4.67 1.21 -14.05
C LYS A 40 3.63 0.17 -13.61
N TRP A 41 3.88 -1.08 -13.99
CA TRP A 41 3.21 -2.26 -13.46
C TRP A 41 4.14 -2.91 -12.44
N TYR A 42 3.72 -2.93 -11.18
CA TYR A 42 4.51 -3.54 -10.12
C TYR A 42 4.34 -5.06 -10.10
N THR A 43 5.44 -5.75 -9.82
CA THR A 43 5.47 -7.20 -9.69
C THR A 43 4.96 -7.65 -8.31
N PRO A 44 4.46 -8.89 -8.17
CA PRO A 44 4.11 -9.44 -6.86
C PRO A 44 5.25 -9.38 -5.84
N LYS A 45 6.50 -9.49 -6.29
CA LYS A 45 7.70 -9.36 -5.43
C LYS A 45 7.84 -7.95 -4.86
N GLU A 46 7.60 -6.92 -5.67
CA GLU A 46 7.66 -5.52 -5.20
C GLU A 46 6.54 -5.21 -4.21
N PHE A 47 5.33 -5.74 -4.42
CA PHE A 47 4.26 -5.62 -3.43
C PHE A 47 4.62 -6.31 -2.10
N ALA A 48 5.24 -7.50 -2.17
CA ALA A 48 5.71 -8.21 -0.98
C ALA A 48 6.82 -7.44 -0.25
N GLU A 49 7.76 -6.83 -0.98
CA GLU A 49 8.80 -5.97 -0.41
C GLU A 49 8.21 -4.78 0.36
N LEU A 50 7.23 -4.08 -0.24
CA LEU A 50 6.55 -2.96 0.41
C LEU A 50 5.76 -3.39 1.65
N LYS A 51 5.13 -4.57 1.61
CA LYS A 51 4.44 -5.15 2.76
C LYS A 51 5.40 -5.39 3.91
N SER A 52 6.46 -6.16 3.68
CA SER A 52 7.46 -6.48 4.71
C SER A 52 8.14 -5.23 5.24
N TYR A 53 8.38 -4.23 4.38
CA TYR A 53 8.94 -2.95 4.79
C TYR A 53 8.01 -2.16 5.72
N GLY A 54 6.72 -2.02 5.35
CA GLY A 54 5.74 -1.33 6.19
C GLY A 54 5.50 -2.03 7.54
N GLU A 55 5.43 -3.37 7.55
CA GLU A 55 5.31 -4.16 8.77
C GLU A 55 6.54 -3.99 9.68
N ALA A 56 7.75 -3.96 9.10
CA ALA A 56 8.98 -3.73 9.85
C ALA A 56 9.07 -2.31 10.48
N LEU A 57 8.33 -1.34 9.95
CA LEU A 57 8.19 0.00 10.53
C LEU A 57 7.17 0.09 11.67
N GLY A 58 6.47 -1.01 11.98
CA GLY A 58 5.48 -1.06 13.06
C GLY A 58 4.04 -0.78 12.62
N ILE A 59 3.75 -0.70 11.31
CA ILE A 59 2.38 -0.64 10.81
C ILE A 59 1.72 -2.01 11.07
N ARG A 60 0.65 -2.03 11.87
CA ARG A 60 0.03 -3.27 12.34
C ARG A 60 -0.54 -4.16 11.24
N HIS A 61 -1.06 -3.55 10.18
CA HIS A 61 -1.60 -4.27 9.05
C HIS A 61 -1.23 -3.58 7.73
N VAL A 62 -0.54 -4.32 6.86
CA VAL A 62 -0.25 -3.87 5.50
C VAL A 62 -0.83 -4.86 4.50
N GLU A 63 -1.87 -4.43 3.80
CA GLU A 63 -2.45 -5.18 2.69
C GLU A 63 -1.84 -4.66 1.38
N SER A 64 -1.21 -5.54 0.59
CA SER A 64 -0.35 -5.12 -0.53
C SER A 64 -0.43 -6.14 -1.66
N SER A 65 -1.18 -5.80 -2.71
CA SER A 65 -1.33 -6.64 -3.89
C SER A 65 -1.86 -5.82 -5.07
N PRO A 66 -1.73 -6.30 -6.33
CA PRO A 66 -2.26 -5.56 -7.49
C PRO A 66 -3.74 -5.17 -7.37
N ASN A 67 -4.56 -6.05 -6.79
CA ASN A 67 -6.00 -5.88 -6.71
C ASN A 67 -6.48 -5.24 -5.41
N THR A 68 -5.59 -4.97 -4.46
CA THR A 68 -5.93 -4.36 -3.17
C THR A 68 -6.59 -3.00 -3.37
N ARG A 69 -7.69 -2.77 -2.64
CA ARG A 69 -8.40 -1.50 -2.55
C ARG A 69 -8.66 -1.17 -1.09
N SER A 70 -8.95 0.08 -0.79
CA SER A 70 -9.16 0.54 0.60
C SER A 70 -10.25 -0.21 1.36
N SER A 71 -11.28 -0.71 0.68
CA SER A 71 -12.36 -1.51 1.29
C SER A 71 -12.10 -3.02 1.23
N TYR A 72 -11.08 -3.48 0.51
CA TYR A 72 -10.78 -4.91 0.37
C TYR A 72 -10.24 -5.44 1.71
N HIS A 73 -10.92 -6.43 2.29
CA HIS A 73 -10.62 -6.99 3.61
C HIS A 73 -10.59 -5.98 4.79
N ALA A 74 -11.24 -4.83 4.66
CA ALA A 74 -11.22 -3.79 5.69
C ALA A 74 -11.79 -4.26 7.04
N LYS A 75 -12.76 -5.19 7.02
CA LYS A 75 -13.31 -5.80 8.24
C LYS A 75 -12.26 -6.68 8.93
N GLU A 76 -11.55 -7.55 8.20
CA GLU A 76 -10.47 -8.35 8.79
C GLU A 76 -9.31 -7.48 9.28
N ALA A 77 -8.95 -6.43 8.53
CA ALA A 77 -7.90 -5.49 8.90
C ALA A 77 -8.20 -4.75 10.22
N GLY A 78 -9.47 -4.38 10.46
CA GLY A 78 -9.90 -3.71 11.69
C GLY A 78 -10.05 -4.65 12.90
N LEU A 79 -10.46 -5.91 12.69
CA LEU A 79 -10.73 -6.86 13.77
C LEU A 79 -9.46 -7.28 14.55
N GLY A 80 -8.27 -7.15 13.96
CA GLY A 80 -6.99 -7.42 14.63
C GLY A 80 -6.45 -6.25 15.46
N ILE A 81 -7.09 -5.07 15.38
CA ILE A 81 -6.61 -3.85 16.02
C ILE A 81 -7.51 -3.53 17.20
N LYS A 82 -7.04 -3.87 18.41
CA LYS A 82 -7.68 -3.36 19.64
C LYS A 82 -7.43 -1.85 19.71
N VAL A 83 -8.51 -1.07 19.65
CA VAL A 83 -8.53 0.37 19.93
C VAL A 83 -8.34 0.63 21.42
#